data_AF-A0A168LQT8-F1
#
_entry.id   AF-A0A168LQT8-F1
#
_cell.length_a   1.000
_cell.length_b   1.000
_cell.length_c   1.000
_cell.angle_alpha   90.00
_cell.angle_beta   90.00
_cell.angle_gamma   90.00
#
_symmetry.space_group_name_H-M   'P 1'
#
loop_
_entity.id
_entity.type
_entity.pdbx_description
1 polymer ?
#
loop_
_entity_poly.entity_id
_entity_poly.type
_entity_poly.pdbx_seq_one_letter_code
_entity_poly.pdbx_strand_id
1 'polypeptide(L)'
;MKQRKLIMRMTKIVHHCFMDREDNLYNKPFGRLAELELEKERQDFLKDYIDFIMHSDIVAETTKIYIRSPFDSVASSIVDYNRTLPEGIKSINIKTAESNCNNNTNKLLEYFPDDMLYSVIYSKNCNLEHYNKLLDLAIAKRCKKNKIFNNLILKLPTDVELQDSLDEDEFSDFVKIIAPYLRTHIKYLEENISCKAVGYLFYLISTRQLYGIDKDRYNLLKEMLE
;
A
#
# COMPACT_ATOMS: atom_id res chain seq x y z
N MET A 1 1.18 27.44 20.72
CA MET A 1 2.38 26.62 20.47
C MET A 1 1.92 25.41 19.66
N LYS A 2 2.27 25.27 18.37
CA LYS A 2 1.87 24.09 17.58
C LYS A 2 2.55 22.85 18.19
N GLN A 3 1.77 21.91 18.69
CA GLN A 3 2.27 20.66 19.25
C GLN A 3 3.11 19.96 18.18
N ARG A 4 4.42 19.79 18.42
CA ARG A 4 5.29 19.02 17.53
C ARG A 4 4.83 17.57 17.62
N LYS A 5 4.39 17.02 16.48
CA LYS A 5 3.91 15.65 16.37
C LYS A 5 5.03 14.67 16.67
N LEU A 6 4.78 13.76 17.60
CA LEU A 6 5.76 12.85 18.13
C LEU A 6 6.21 11.83 17.08
N ILE A 7 5.29 11.38 16.22
CA ILE A 7 5.54 10.36 15.22
C ILE A 7 6.74 10.71 14.34
N MET A 8 6.80 11.90 13.77
CA MET A 8 7.89 12.27 12.85
C MET A 8 9.25 12.36 13.56
N ARG A 9 9.28 12.86 14.79
CA ARG A 9 10.50 12.90 15.60
C ARG A 9 11.00 11.48 15.90
N MET A 10 10.09 10.58 16.24
CA MET A 10 10.42 9.19 16.52
C MET A 10 10.83 8.45 15.24
N THR A 11 10.19 8.71 14.09
CA THR A 11 10.61 8.18 12.79
C THR A 11 12.05 8.53 12.48
N LYS A 12 12.49 9.77 12.76
CA LYS A 12 13.90 10.16 12.63
C LYS A 12 14.81 9.31 13.52
N ILE A 13 14.46 9.15 14.80
CA ILE A 13 15.26 8.35 15.72
C ILE A 13 15.37 6.90 15.22
N VAL A 14 14.28 6.31 14.76
CA VAL A 14 14.27 4.94 14.23
C VAL A 14 15.15 4.84 12.98
N HIS A 15 15.03 5.76 12.03
CA HIS A 15 15.90 5.83 10.84
C HIS A 15 17.37 5.89 11.23
N HIS A 16 17.74 6.88 12.04
CA HIS A 16 19.09 7.07 12.57
C HIS A 16 19.55 5.99 13.54
N CYS A 17 18.82 4.89 13.74
CA CYS A 17 19.29 3.75 14.53
C CYS A 17 19.30 2.46 13.71
N PHE A 18 18.46 2.34 12.69
CA PHE A 18 18.28 1.11 11.92
C PHE A 18 18.68 1.22 10.45
N MET A 19 18.89 2.42 9.91
CA MET A 19 19.24 2.62 8.50
C MET A 19 20.50 3.46 8.34
N ASP A 20 21.25 3.18 7.27
CA ASP A 20 22.33 4.02 6.82
C ASP A 20 21.82 5.20 5.95
N ARG A 21 22.75 5.97 5.36
CA ARG A 21 22.41 7.11 4.50
C ARG A 21 21.91 6.72 3.11
N GLU A 22 22.10 5.46 2.73
CA GLU A 22 21.63 4.85 1.48
C GLU A 22 20.32 4.07 1.69
N ASP A 23 19.72 4.19 2.88
CA ASP A 23 18.51 3.50 3.32
C ASP A 23 18.63 1.97 3.42
N ASN A 24 19.85 1.44 3.55
CA ASN A 24 20.05 0.01 3.85
C ASN A 24 19.86 -0.25 5.35
N LEU A 25 19.16 -1.33 5.68
CA LEU A 25 18.94 -1.76 7.07
C LEU A 25 20.21 -2.33 7.71
N TYR A 26 20.48 -1.92 8.95
CA TYR A 26 21.46 -2.59 9.79
C TYR A 26 20.93 -3.90 10.36
N ASN A 27 21.82 -4.88 10.52
CA ASN A 27 21.49 -6.15 11.19
C ASN A 27 21.09 -5.92 12.67
N LYS A 28 21.71 -4.94 13.34
CA LYS A 28 21.46 -4.55 14.73
C LYS A 28 21.29 -3.03 14.83
N PRO A 29 20.47 -2.51 15.76
CA PRO A 29 20.37 -1.07 15.97
C PRO A 29 21.71 -0.48 16.41
N PHE A 30 21.94 0.79 16.08
CA PHE A 30 23.01 1.60 16.64
C PHE A 30 22.48 2.74 17.52
N GLY A 31 23.38 3.38 18.27
CA GLY A 31 23.06 4.59 19.04
C GLY A 31 22.06 4.31 20.15
N ARG A 32 21.14 5.26 20.36
CA ARG A 32 20.25 5.26 21.52
C ARG A 32 19.34 4.02 21.60
N LEU A 33 18.90 3.46 20.47
CA LEU A 33 18.05 2.26 20.50
C LEU A 33 18.85 0.97 20.80
N ALA A 34 20.16 0.95 20.52
CA ALA A 34 21.01 -0.16 20.89
C ALA A 34 21.17 -0.26 22.42
N GLU A 35 21.27 0.88 23.10
CA GLU A 35 21.41 0.98 24.56
C GLU A 35 20.16 0.52 25.32
N LEU A 36 18.99 0.50 24.67
CA LEU A 36 17.73 0.10 25.30
C LEU A 36 17.51 -1.42 25.31
N GLU A 37 18.35 -2.20 24.62
CA GLU A 37 18.26 -3.67 24.56
C GLU A 37 16.84 -4.18 24.28
N LEU A 38 16.16 -3.55 23.32
CA LEU A 38 14.78 -3.89 22.98
C LEU A 38 14.64 -5.37 22.60
N GLU A 39 13.52 -5.98 22.96
CA GLU A 39 13.16 -7.33 22.51
C GLU A 39 13.17 -7.43 20.99
N LYS A 40 13.55 -8.61 20.46
CA LYS A 40 13.72 -8.83 19.03
C LYS A 40 12.48 -8.43 18.22
N GLU A 41 11.28 -8.81 18.68
CA GLU A 41 10.02 -8.50 18.00
C GLU A 41 9.78 -7.00 17.84
N ARG A 42 10.16 -6.20 18.85
CA ARG A 42 10.07 -4.74 18.79
C ARG A 42 11.09 -4.17 17.81
N GLN A 43 12.30 -4.73 17.77
CA GLN A 43 13.30 -4.32 16.78
C GLN A 43 12.85 -4.64 15.36
N ASP A 44 12.27 -5.83 15.15
CA ASP A 44 11.77 -6.28 13.86
C ASP A 44 10.63 -5.36 13.39
N PHE A 45 9.65 -5.05 14.26
CA PHE A 45 8.61 -4.05 13.95
C PHE A 45 9.19 -2.69 13.55
N LEU A 46 10.18 -2.18 14.29
CA LEU A 46 10.77 -0.87 14.00
C LEU A 46 11.52 -0.85 12.67
N LYS A 47 12.18 -1.96 12.31
CA LYS A 47 12.82 -2.15 11.00
C LYS A 47 11.78 -2.18 9.88
N ASP A 48 10.74 -2.98 10.02
CA ASP A 48 9.68 -3.11 9.01
C ASP A 48 8.95 -1.77 8.82
N TYR A 49 8.68 -1.06 9.93
CA TYR A 49 8.11 0.29 9.90
C TYR A 49 8.98 1.25 9.10
N ILE A 50 10.28 1.36 9.42
CA ILE A 50 11.12 2.35 8.76
C ILE A 50 11.42 1.98 7.30
N ASP A 51 11.56 0.68 7.01
CA ASP A 51 11.66 0.16 5.65
C ASP A 51 10.45 0.57 4.81
N PHE A 52 9.24 0.37 5.34
CA PHE A 52 8.02 0.80 4.70
C PHE A 52 7.98 2.32 4.47
N ILE A 53 8.35 3.14 5.46
CA ILE A 53 8.36 4.61 5.30
C ILE A 53 9.35 5.06 4.21
N MET A 54 10.56 4.49 4.18
CA MET A 54 11.62 4.92 3.29
C MET A 54 11.48 4.35 1.87
N HIS A 55 10.93 3.15 1.70
CA HIS A 55 10.82 2.47 0.41
C HIS A 55 9.43 2.53 -0.24
N SER A 56 8.40 3.00 0.46
CA SER A 56 7.07 3.23 -0.15
C SER A 56 6.86 4.68 -0.64
N ASP A 57 5.68 4.91 -1.24
CA ASP A 57 5.18 6.23 -1.66
C ASP A 57 4.35 6.92 -0.55
N ILE A 58 4.36 6.39 0.68
CA ILE A 58 3.57 6.94 1.78
C ILE A 58 3.97 8.38 2.10
N VAL A 59 5.27 8.69 2.03
CA VAL A 59 5.84 10.03 2.18
C VAL A 59 6.61 10.46 0.93
N ALA A 60 6.61 11.77 0.66
CA ALA A 60 7.33 12.35 -0.46
C ALA A 60 8.83 12.42 -0.20
N GLU A 61 9.63 12.56 -1.27
CA GLU A 61 11.09 12.62 -1.18
C GLU A 61 11.60 13.76 -0.29
N THR A 62 10.93 14.92 -0.28
CA THR A 62 11.28 16.04 0.61
C THR A 62 11.19 15.66 2.09
N THR A 63 10.27 14.76 2.44
CA THR A 63 10.11 14.26 3.80
C THR A 63 11.17 13.20 4.11
N LYS A 64 11.52 12.35 3.13
CA LYS A 64 12.63 11.38 3.27
C LYS A 64 13.97 12.09 3.49
N ILE A 65 14.25 13.17 2.75
CA ILE A 65 15.41 14.05 2.98
C ILE A 65 15.42 14.57 4.42
N TYR A 66 14.27 15.05 4.92
CA TYR A 66 14.18 15.48 6.31
C TYR A 66 14.44 14.34 7.30
N ILE A 67 13.93 13.13 7.05
CA ILE A 67 14.14 11.97 7.92
C ILE A 67 15.63 11.62 8.02
N ARG A 68 16.31 11.49 6.87
CA ARG A 68 17.75 11.18 6.78
C ARG A 68 18.66 12.23 7.40
N SER A 69 18.22 13.49 7.39
CA SER A 69 19.06 14.60 7.85
C SER A 69 19.31 14.55 9.37
N PRO A 70 20.46 15.07 9.85
CA PRO A 70 20.74 15.20 11.28
C PRO A 70 20.02 16.41 11.92
N PHE A 71 19.37 17.27 11.14
CA PHE A 71 18.83 18.54 11.64
C PHE A 71 17.42 18.40 12.21
N ASP A 72 17.10 19.21 13.22
CA ASP A 72 15.77 19.20 13.84
C ASP A 72 14.69 19.88 12.98
N SER A 73 15.07 20.71 12.00
CA SER A 73 14.14 21.46 11.17
C SER A 73 14.19 21.02 9.71
N VAL A 74 13.02 21.00 9.05
CA VAL A 74 12.91 20.73 7.61
C VAL A 74 13.71 21.76 6.82
N ALA A 75 13.62 23.04 7.20
CA ALA A 75 14.36 24.12 6.56
C ALA A 75 15.88 23.87 6.54
N SER A 76 16.48 23.58 7.69
CA SER A 76 17.91 23.28 7.79
C SER A 76 18.31 22.06 6.94
N SER A 77 17.45 21.05 6.94
CA SER A 77 17.66 19.81 6.18
C SER A 77 17.67 20.04 4.67
N ILE A 78 16.75 20.87 4.19
CA ILE A 78 16.66 21.23 2.76
C ILE A 78 17.79 22.17 2.35
N VAL A 79 18.19 23.10 3.23
CA VAL A 79 19.36 23.96 2.97
C VAL A 79 20.61 23.11 2.81
N ASP A 80 20.83 22.15 3.69
CA ASP A 80 21.98 21.26 3.63
C ASP A 80 21.96 20.38 2.37
N TYR A 81 20.82 19.75 2.08
CA TYR A 81 20.64 18.97 0.85
C TYR A 81 20.85 19.79 -0.43
N ASN A 82 20.33 21.02 -0.48
CA ASN A 82 20.51 21.88 -1.65
C ASN A 82 21.98 22.27 -1.88
N ARG A 83 22.83 22.27 -0.84
CA ARG A 83 24.28 22.53 -0.98
C ARG A 83 25.04 21.38 -1.61
N THR A 84 24.49 20.16 -1.56
CA THR A 84 25.10 18.98 -2.17
C THR A 84 24.63 18.74 -3.62
N LEU A 85 23.74 19.58 -4.14
CA LEU A 85 23.22 19.43 -5.50
C LEU A 85 24.28 19.84 -6.54
N PRO A 86 24.42 19.05 -7.63
CA PRO A 86 25.24 19.44 -8.77
C PRO A 86 24.76 20.75 -9.41
N GLU A 87 25.68 21.43 -10.08
CA GLU A 87 25.38 22.65 -10.82
C GLU A 87 24.31 22.39 -11.91
N GLY A 88 23.32 23.28 -12.00
CA GLY A 88 22.21 23.15 -12.95
C GLY A 88 20.99 22.37 -12.43
N ILE A 89 21.07 21.71 -11.26
CA ILE A 89 19.90 21.07 -10.65
C ILE A 89 19.09 22.09 -9.85
N LYS A 90 17.76 22.09 -10.06
CA LYS A 90 16.85 23.01 -9.37
C LYS A 90 16.79 22.70 -7.88
N SER A 91 17.05 23.71 -7.06
CA SER A 91 16.95 23.60 -5.61
C SER A 91 15.51 23.37 -5.15
N ILE A 92 15.36 22.63 -4.07
CA ILE A 92 14.06 22.39 -3.43
C ILE A 92 13.65 23.65 -2.67
N ASN A 93 12.42 24.11 -2.91
CA ASN A 93 11.84 25.24 -2.18
C ASN A 93 11.51 24.84 -0.73
N ILE A 94 12.09 25.55 0.25
CA ILE A 94 11.95 25.26 1.68
C ILE A 94 10.48 25.27 2.13
N LYS A 95 9.70 26.28 1.75
CA LYS A 95 8.29 26.40 2.16
C LYS A 95 7.45 25.23 1.62
N THR A 96 7.74 24.81 0.39
CA THR A 96 7.07 23.66 -0.22
C THR A 96 7.44 22.36 0.51
N ALA A 97 8.72 22.18 0.84
CA ALA A 97 9.17 21.02 1.61
C ALA A 97 8.55 20.96 3.01
N GLU A 98 8.45 22.10 3.71
CA GLU A 98 7.78 22.19 5.01
C GLU A 98 6.29 21.84 4.91
N SER A 99 5.61 22.35 3.88
CA SER A 99 4.20 22.00 3.60
C SER A 99 4.03 20.50 3.34
N ASN A 100 4.88 19.93 2.47
CA ASN A 100 4.88 18.50 2.17
C ASN A 100 5.14 17.64 3.42
N CYS A 101 6.14 18.01 4.23
CA CYS A 101 6.45 17.29 5.46
C CYS A 101 5.28 17.34 6.45
N ASN A 102 4.64 18.49 6.62
CA ASN A 102 3.45 18.62 7.48
C ASN A 102 2.28 17.77 6.96
N ASN A 103 2.02 17.80 5.66
CA ASN A 103 0.98 16.99 5.02
C ASN A 103 1.27 15.50 5.14
N ASN A 104 2.51 15.08 4.93
CA ASN A 104 2.91 13.69 5.12
C ASN A 104 2.84 13.27 6.58
N THR A 105 3.15 14.15 7.53
CA THR A 105 2.96 13.84 8.95
C THR A 105 1.47 13.70 9.30
N ASN A 106 0.58 14.55 8.76
CA ASN A 106 -0.88 14.34 8.89
C ASN A 106 -1.29 12.99 8.31
N LYS A 107 -0.80 12.68 7.11
CA LYS A 107 -1.10 11.42 6.42
C LYS A 107 -0.64 10.20 7.23
N LEU A 108 0.55 10.23 7.84
CA LEU A 108 1.00 9.13 8.71
C LEU A 108 0.09 8.93 9.92
N LEU A 109 -0.46 10.01 10.47
CA LEU A 109 -1.40 9.94 11.59
C LEU A 109 -2.77 9.35 11.22
N GLU A 110 -3.08 9.22 9.91
CA GLU A 110 -4.25 8.46 9.45
C GLU A 110 -4.04 6.94 9.57
N TYR A 111 -2.79 6.47 9.63
CA TYR A 111 -2.44 5.05 9.72
C TYR A 111 -1.98 4.67 11.13
N PHE A 112 -1.28 5.57 11.80
CA PHE A 112 -0.56 5.28 13.03
C PHE A 112 -0.88 6.31 14.13
N PRO A 113 -1.15 5.88 15.37
CA PRO A 113 -1.20 6.78 16.52
C PRO A 113 0.10 7.58 16.68
N ASP A 114 0.00 8.84 17.11
CA ASP A 114 1.18 9.74 17.24
C ASP A 114 2.24 9.19 18.22
N ASP A 115 1.80 8.43 19.21
CA ASP A 115 2.62 7.84 20.27
C ASP A 115 3.08 6.41 19.99
N MET A 116 2.66 5.79 18.87
CA MET A 116 2.96 4.39 18.55
C MET A 116 4.44 4.03 18.72
N LEU A 117 5.34 4.78 18.06
CA LEU A 117 6.78 4.51 18.14
C LEU A 117 7.34 4.72 19.55
N TYR A 118 6.80 5.69 20.29
CA TYR A 118 7.18 5.89 21.68
C TYR A 118 6.75 4.70 22.54
N SER A 119 5.52 4.21 22.35
CA SER A 119 5.00 3.03 23.04
C SER A 119 5.80 1.77 22.73
N VAL A 120 6.15 1.54 21.46
CA VAL A 120 6.99 0.39 21.06
C VAL A 120 8.38 0.46 21.71
N ILE A 121 8.99 1.65 21.76
CA ILE A 121 10.36 1.82 22.25
C ILE A 121 10.42 1.82 23.79
N TYR A 122 9.48 2.48 24.47
CA TYR A 122 9.62 2.77 25.91
C TYR A 122 8.54 2.13 26.80
N SER A 123 7.39 1.71 26.25
CA SER A 123 6.33 1.14 27.08
C SER A 123 6.57 -0.34 27.35
N LYS A 124 6.53 -0.74 28.63
CA LYS A 124 6.61 -2.15 29.02
C LYS A 124 5.39 -2.95 28.53
N ASN A 125 4.19 -2.35 28.57
CA ASN A 125 2.94 -2.99 28.17
C ASN A 125 2.53 -2.58 26.75
N CYS A 126 3.48 -2.65 25.81
CA CYS A 126 3.21 -2.33 24.41
C CYS A 126 2.31 -3.41 23.79
N ASN A 127 1.17 -3.01 23.20
CA ASN A 127 0.37 -3.89 22.36
C ASN A 127 0.99 -3.98 20.96
N LEU A 128 2.05 -4.77 20.85
CA LEU A 128 2.81 -4.91 19.61
C LEU A 128 1.99 -5.54 18.49
N GLU A 129 1.10 -6.49 18.83
CA GLU A 129 0.17 -7.13 17.89
C GLU A 129 -0.73 -6.10 17.20
N HIS A 130 -1.32 -5.18 17.97
CA HIS A 130 -2.12 -4.09 17.41
C HIS A 130 -1.32 -3.21 16.44
N TYR A 131 -0.08 -2.87 16.78
CA TYR A 131 0.75 -2.03 15.92
C TYR A 131 1.27 -2.75 14.67
N ASN A 132 1.62 -4.04 14.77
CA ASN A 132 1.89 -4.89 13.60
C ASN A 132 0.70 -4.88 12.64
N LYS A 133 -0.51 -5.08 13.16
CA LYS A 133 -1.73 -5.01 12.36
C LYS A 133 -1.87 -3.66 11.64
N LEU A 134 -1.65 -2.53 12.33
CA LEU A 134 -1.69 -1.21 11.67
C LEU A 134 -0.64 -1.07 10.55
N LEU A 135 0.57 -1.59 10.77
CA LEU A 135 1.63 -1.59 9.76
C LEU A 135 1.26 -2.44 8.54
N ASP A 136 0.78 -3.66 8.75
CA ASP A 136 0.34 -4.56 7.67
C ASP A 136 -0.78 -3.94 6.83
N LEU A 137 -1.75 -3.29 7.48
CA LEU A 137 -2.83 -2.58 6.79
C LEU A 137 -2.30 -1.40 5.97
N ALA A 138 -1.32 -0.65 6.52
CA ALA A 138 -0.69 0.45 5.82
C ALA A 138 0.11 -0.03 4.58
N ILE A 139 0.86 -1.12 4.74
CA ILE A 139 1.60 -1.80 3.67
C ILE A 139 0.62 -2.27 2.60
N ALA A 140 -0.43 -3.01 2.95
CA ALA A 140 -1.42 -3.53 2.01
C ALA A 140 -2.09 -2.42 1.19
N LYS A 141 -2.44 -1.28 1.82
CA LYS A 141 -3.05 -0.13 1.13
C LYS A 141 -2.10 0.55 0.14
N ARG A 142 -0.78 0.48 0.37
CA ARG A 142 0.25 1.17 -0.44
C ARG A 142 0.93 0.26 -1.45
N CYS A 143 1.03 -1.03 -1.17
CA CYS A 143 1.51 -2.06 -2.08
C CYS A 143 0.42 -2.45 -3.09
N LYS A 144 0.02 -1.50 -3.95
CA LYS A 144 -1.00 -1.67 -5.00
C LYS A 144 -0.66 -2.68 -6.10
N LYS A 145 0.45 -3.42 -6.01
CA LYS A 145 0.90 -4.39 -7.02
C LYS A 145 1.12 -5.77 -6.42
N ASN A 146 0.10 -6.32 -5.77
CA ASN A 146 0.15 -7.73 -5.42
C ASN A 146 -0.03 -8.55 -6.71
N LYS A 147 1.06 -9.20 -7.15
CA LYS A 147 1.11 -10.05 -8.35
C LYS A 147 0.04 -11.16 -8.34
N ILE A 148 -0.47 -11.51 -7.16
CA ILE A 148 -1.58 -12.44 -6.95
C ILE A 148 -2.80 -12.10 -7.81
N PHE A 149 -3.15 -10.82 -7.96
CA PHE A 149 -4.31 -10.42 -8.73
C PHE A 149 -4.07 -10.39 -10.25
N ASN A 150 -2.84 -10.61 -10.73
CA ASN A 150 -2.54 -10.56 -12.17
C ASN A 150 -3.31 -11.60 -12.97
N ASN A 151 -3.66 -12.74 -12.35
CA ASN A 151 -4.42 -13.82 -12.97
C ASN A 151 -5.95 -13.64 -12.89
N LEU A 152 -6.43 -12.60 -12.22
CA LEU A 152 -7.84 -12.28 -12.13
C LEU A 152 -8.20 -11.20 -13.17
N ILE A 153 -9.22 -11.46 -13.99
CA ILE A 153 -9.75 -10.49 -14.97
C ILE A 153 -10.73 -9.53 -14.29
N LEU A 154 -11.45 -10.01 -13.26
CA LEU A 154 -12.36 -9.20 -12.47
C LEU A 154 -11.60 -8.05 -11.78
N LYS A 155 -12.09 -6.82 -11.97
CA LYS A 155 -11.57 -5.64 -11.26
C LYS A 155 -12.18 -5.61 -9.86
N LEU A 156 -11.35 -5.82 -8.85
CA LEU A 156 -11.77 -5.69 -7.46
C LEU A 156 -11.84 -4.21 -7.06
N PRO A 157 -12.80 -3.81 -6.19
CA PRO A 157 -12.85 -2.46 -5.65
C PRO A 157 -11.57 -2.18 -4.86
N THR A 158 -10.92 -1.05 -5.13
CA THR A 158 -9.66 -0.68 -4.47
C THR A 158 -9.85 0.16 -3.21
N ASP A 159 -11.03 0.75 -3.04
CA ASP A 159 -11.39 1.59 -1.90
C ASP A 159 -12.26 0.78 -0.92
N VAL A 160 -11.71 -0.33 -0.45
CA VAL A 160 -12.34 -1.18 0.59
C VAL A 160 -11.57 -1.06 1.89
N GLU A 161 -12.30 -1.07 2.99
CA GLU A 161 -11.70 -1.20 4.32
C GLU A 161 -11.13 -2.62 4.46
N LEU A 162 -9.88 -2.70 4.91
CA LEU A 162 -9.20 -3.97 5.08
C LEU A 162 -9.76 -4.69 6.30
N GLN A 163 -10.14 -5.95 6.11
CA GLN A 163 -10.62 -6.85 7.16
C GLN A 163 -9.54 -7.88 7.47
N ASP A 164 -9.34 -8.20 8.74
CA ASP A 164 -8.39 -9.23 9.19
C ASP A 164 -9.06 -10.57 9.50
N SER A 165 -10.38 -10.63 9.39
CA SER A 165 -11.15 -11.85 9.53
C SER A 165 -12.24 -11.93 8.48
N LEU A 166 -12.47 -13.13 7.98
CA LEU A 166 -13.60 -13.51 7.15
C LEU A 166 -13.98 -14.92 7.59
N ASP A 167 -15.27 -15.22 7.75
CA ASP A 167 -15.65 -16.59 8.11
C ASP A 167 -15.45 -17.55 6.91
N GLU A 168 -15.44 -18.86 7.20
CA GLU A 168 -15.16 -19.87 6.17
C GLU A 168 -16.21 -19.91 5.07
N ASP A 169 -17.48 -19.63 5.40
CA ASP A 169 -18.57 -19.64 4.43
C ASP A 169 -18.46 -18.42 3.50
N GLU A 170 -18.23 -17.23 4.05
CA GLU A 170 -17.95 -16.00 3.34
C GLU A 170 -16.70 -16.13 2.45
N PHE A 171 -15.63 -16.75 2.94
CA PHE A 171 -14.42 -16.98 2.17
C PHE A 171 -14.67 -17.97 1.01
N SER A 172 -15.36 -19.07 1.28
CA SER A 172 -15.75 -20.04 0.26
C SER A 172 -16.60 -19.37 -0.84
N ASP A 173 -17.55 -18.52 -0.47
CA ASP A 173 -18.39 -17.82 -1.43
C ASP A 173 -17.61 -16.79 -2.23
N PHE A 174 -16.67 -16.08 -1.61
CA PHE A 174 -15.72 -15.21 -2.33
C PHE A 174 -14.92 -16.00 -3.39
N VAL A 175 -14.40 -17.17 -3.03
CA VAL A 175 -13.66 -18.04 -3.97
C VAL A 175 -14.54 -18.45 -5.16
N LYS A 176 -15.80 -18.84 -4.91
CA LYS A 176 -16.75 -19.19 -5.97
C LYS A 176 -17.05 -18.02 -6.89
N ILE A 177 -17.14 -16.80 -6.35
CA ILE A 177 -17.39 -15.58 -7.12
C ILE A 177 -16.22 -15.28 -8.06
N ILE A 178 -14.97 -15.38 -7.59
CA ILE A 178 -13.80 -14.99 -8.40
C ILE A 178 -13.34 -16.07 -9.37
N ALA A 179 -13.58 -17.36 -9.08
CA ALA A 179 -13.03 -18.49 -9.84
C ALA A 179 -13.37 -18.44 -11.35
N PRO A 180 -14.61 -18.10 -11.78
CA PRO A 180 -14.94 -17.99 -13.21
C PRO A 180 -14.17 -16.89 -13.94
N TYR A 181 -13.66 -15.88 -13.22
CA TYR A 181 -12.96 -14.74 -13.79
C TYR A 181 -11.43 -14.91 -13.80
N LEU A 182 -10.93 -16.10 -13.49
CA LEU A 182 -9.53 -16.43 -13.64
C LEU A 182 -9.17 -16.52 -15.12
N ARG A 183 -8.02 -15.95 -15.50
CA ARG A 183 -7.50 -16.00 -16.88
C ARG A 183 -7.40 -17.43 -17.41
N THR A 184 -7.00 -18.37 -16.55
CA THR A 184 -6.89 -19.79 -16.88
C THR A 184 -8.25 -20.41 -17.19
N HIS A 185 -9.29 -20.06 -16.42
CA HIS A 185 -10.64 -20.54 -16.65
C HIS A 185 -11.22 -19.96 -17.94
N ILE A 186 -11.06 -18.65 -18.16
CA ILE A 186 -11.50 -17.98 -19.39
C ILE A 186 -10.81 -18.58 -20.61
N LYS A 187 -9.49 -18.80 -20.56
CA LYS A 187 -8.75 -19.45 -21.64
C LYS A 187 -9.28 -20.85 -21.93
N TYR A 188 -9.58 -21.64 -20.90
CA TYR A 188 -10.18 -22.95 -21.08
C TYR A 188 -11.55 -22.85 -21.79
N LEU A 189 -12.40 -21.89 -21.41
CA LEU A 189 -13.68 -21.66 -22.07
C LEU A 189 -13.50 -21.24 -23.54
N GLU A 190 -12.55 -20.33 -23.83
CA GLU A 190 -12.24 -19.90 -25.20
C GLU A 190 -11.81 -21.06 -26.10
N GLU A 191 -11.02 -22.00 -25.55
CA GLU A 191 -10.54 -23.19 -26.28
C GLU A 191 -11.61 -24.28 -26.45
N ASN A 192 -12.63 -24.33 -25.58
CA ASN A 192 -13.61 -25.41 -25.53
C ASN A 192 -15.05 -25.00 -25.90
N ILE A 193 -15.28 -23.71 -26.19
CA ILE A 193 -16.60 -23.24 -26.62
C ILE A 193 -16.98 -23.85 -27.98
N SER A 194 -18.23 -24.31 -28.09
CA SER A 194 -18.71 -24.92 -29.33
C SER A 194 -18.78 -23.91 -30.46
N CYS A 195 -18.04 -24.15 -31.55
CA CYS A 195 -18.10 -23.33 -32.77
C CYS A 195 -19.54 -23.20 -33.31
N LYS A 196 -20.38 -24.24 -33.14
CA LYS A 196 -21.79 -24.22 -33.54
C LYS A 196 -22.59 -23.23 -32.69
N ALA A 197 -22.36 -23.19 -31.37
CA ALA A 197 -23.04 -22.26 -30.48
C ALA A 197 -22.62 -20.80 -30.79
N VAL A 198 -21.33 -20.57 -31.01
CA VAL A 198 -20.81 -19.25 -31.42
C VAL A 198 -21.40 -18.81 -32.78
N GLY A 199 -21.44 -19.70 -33.76
CA GLY A 199 -22.07 -19.42 -35.06
C GLY A 199 -23.56 -19.10 -34.93
N TYR A 200 -24.28 -19.80 -34.04
CA TYR A 200 -25.69 -19.52 -33.77
C TYR A 200 -25.88 -18.16 -33.06
N LEU A 201 -25.00 -17.78 -32.14
CA LEU A 201 -25.00 -16.45 -31.53
C LEU A 201 -24.84 -15.36 -32.61
N PHE A 202 -23.88 -15.51 -33.53
CA PHE A 202 -23.70 -14.56 -34.63
C PHE A 202 -24.92 -14.50 -35.56
N TYR A 203 -25.56 -15.64 -35.83
CA TYR A 203 -26.83 -15.67 -36.55
C TYR A 203 -27.90 -14.83 -35.84
N LEU A 204 -28.08 -15.01 -34.53
CA LEU A 204 -29.07 -14.26 -33.75
C LEU A 204 -28.81 -12.74 -33.79
N ILE A 205 -27.56 -12.31 -33.63
CA ILE A 205 -27.21 -10.88 -33.61
C ILE A 205 -27.31 -10.23 -34.99
N SER A 206 -26.99 -10.97 -36.05
CA SER A 206 -26.91 -10.43 -37.42
C SER A 206 -28.23 -10.46 -38.19
N THR A 207 -29.21 -11.26 -37.75
CA THR A 207 -30.46 -11.45 -38.47
C THR A 207 -31.43 -10.30 -38.25
N ARG A 208 -31.89 -9.69 -39.36
CA ARG A 208 -32.74 -8.48 -39.34
C ARG A 208 -34.12 -8.69 -38.68
N GLN A 209 -34.69 -9.88 -38.82
CA GLN A 209 -36.00 -10.23 -38.26
C GLN A 209 -35.95 -11.65 -37.70
N LEU A 210 -35.99 -11.75 -36.37
CA LEU A 210 -36.08 -13.01 -35.65
C LEU A 210 -37.55 -13.32 -35.30
N TYR A 211 -37.88 -14.61 -35.29
CA TYR A 211 -39.22 -15.09 -34.99
C TYR A 211 -39.19 -16.28 -34.03
N GLY A 212 -40.28 -16.46 -33.29
CA GLY A 212 -40.44 -17.56 -32.35
C GLY A 212 -39.25 -17.70 -31.38
N ILE A 213 -38.75 -18.93 -31.26
CA ILE A 213 -37.71 -19.29 -30.27
C ILE A 213 -36.39 -18.54 -30.45
N ASP A 214 -36.04 -18.15 -31.68
CA ASP A 214 -34.80 -17.42 -31.94
C ASP A 214 -34.89 -15.98 -31.39
N LYS A 215 -36.08 -15.37 -31.45
CA LYS A 215 -36.33 -14.06 -30.84
C LYS A 215 -36.27 -14.14 -29.32
N ASP A 216 -36.83 -15.19 -28.72
CA ASP A 216 -36.80 -15.38 -27.27
C ASP A 216 -35.37 -15.58 -26.76
N ARG A 217 -34.57 -16.39 -27.47
CA ARG A 217 -33.15 -16.60 -27.15
C ARG A 217 -32.33 -15.32 -27.30
N TYR A 218 -32.58 -14.54 -28.35
CA TYR A 218 -31.94 -13.25 -28.52
C TYR A 218 -32.27 -12.28 -27.38
N ASN A 219 -33.54 -12.20 -26.96
CA ASN A 219 -33.95 -11.34 -25.86
C ASN A 219 -33.25 -11.74 -24.54
N LEU A 220 -33.16 -13.04 -24.24
CA LEU A 220 -32.43 -13.52 -23.06
C LEU A 220 -30.95 -13.13 -23.11
N LEU A 221 -30.29 -13.32 -24.26
CA LEU A 221 -28.89 -12.93 -24.42
C LEU A 221 -28.70 -11.42 -24.28
N LYS A 222 -29.65 -10.63 -24.78
CA LYS A 222 -29.65 -9.19 -24.65
C LYS A 222 -29.75 -8.76 -23.18
N GLU A 223 -30.68 -9.32 -22.42
CA GLU A 223 -30.83 -9.05 -20.97
C GLU A 223 -29.57 -9.41 -20.16
N MET A 224 -28.79 -10.38 -20.63
CA MET A 224 -27.56 -10.80 -19.96
C MET A 224 -26.34 -9.94 -20.32
N LEU A 225 -26.31 -9.36 -21.52
CA LEU A 225 -25.12 -8.71 -22.10
C LEU A 225 -25.23 -7.19 -22.20
N GLU A 226 -26.43 -6.62 -22.15
CA GLU A 226 -26.74 -5.18 -22.19
C GLU A 226 -27.48 -4.73 -20.93
#